data_AF-A0A6G1YL46-F1
#
_entry.id   AF-A0A6G1YL46-F1
#
_cell.length_a   1.000
_cell.length_b   1.000
_cell.length_c   1.000
_cell.angle_alpha   90.00
_cell.angle_beta   90.00
_cell.angle_gamma   90.00
#
_symmetry.space_group_name_H-M   'P 1'
#
loop_
_entity.id
_entity.type
_entity.pdbx_description
1 polymer ?
#
loop_
_entity_poly.entity_id
_entity_poly.type
_entity_poly.pdbx_seq_one_letter_code
_entity_poly.pdbx_strand_id
1 'polypeptide(L)'
;MLIRHCVEESNVDENLAVTDPSKVRHVVILAGRIESMSGLIDPASHLNLDYPDHKVTTCVIAEKFEINAKVKIGDQGLVVARVDRSTLRHYGHVDYTQRLFDMIEAVKKSHESRKTKEKDKIQ
;
A
#
# COMPACT_ATOMS: atom_id res chain seq x y z
N MET A 1 -1.76 -9.91 -11.65
CA MET A 1 -0.92 -8.84 -11.07
C MET A 1 -0.86 -9.07 -9.57
N LEU A 2 0.33 -9.29 -9.01
CA LEU A 2 0.47 -9.60 -7.58
C LEU A 2 0.85 -8.33 -6.80
N ILE A 3 -0.12 -7.80 -6.06
CA ILE A 3 0.05 -6.63 -5.20
C ILE A 3 0.73 -7.07 -3.90
N ARG A 4 1.72 -6.30 -3.46
CA ARG A 4 2.47 -6.55 -2.23
C ARG A 4 2.50 -5.32 -1.35
N HIS A 5 2.53 -5.52 -0.04
CA HIS A 5 2.91 -4.46 0.89
C HIS A 5 4.41 -4.18 0.73
N CYS A 6 4.78 -2.91 0.77
CA CYS A 6 6.14 -2.45 0.55
C CYS A 6 6.49 -1.33 1.53
N VAL A 7 7.76 -1.26 1.88
CA VAL A 7 8.33 -0.27 2.78
C VAL A 7 9.67 0.22 2.21
N GLU A 8 10.01 1.48 2.44
CA GLU A 8 11.35 1.99 2.12
C GLU A 8 12.37 1.43 3.10
N GLU A 9 13.60 1.22 2.63
CA GLU A 9 14.72 0.71 3.44
C GLU A 9 15.00 1.62 4.65
N SER A 10 14.79 2.93 4.52
CA SER A 10 14.91 3.90 5.63
C SER A 10 13.88 3.70 6.75
N ASN A 11 12.84 2.89 6.53
CA ASN A 11 11.77 2.59 7.47
C ASN A 11 11.80 1.14 7.94
N VAL A 12 13.00 0.54 7.89
CA VAL A 12 13.30 -0.82 8.38
C VAL A 12 14.54 -0.75 9.27
N ASP A 13 14.49 -1.44 10.42
CA ASP A 13 15.64 -1.52 11.33
C ASP A 13 16.63 -2.66 10.96
N GLU A 14 17.72 -2.77 11.72
CA GLU A 14 18.73 -3.82 11.53
C GLU A 14 18.19 -5.27 11.66
N ASN A 15 17.05 -5.46 12.31
CA ASN A 15 16.42 -6.76 12.54
C ASN A 15 15.36 -7.10 11.49
N LEU A 16 15.27 -6.30 10.41
CA LEU A 16 14.22 -6.40 9.39
C LEU A 16 12.82 -6.21 9.98
N ALA A 17 12.65 -5.32 10.95
CA ALA A 17 11.36 -4.89 11.44
C ALA A 17 10.99 -3.51 10.89
N VAL A 18 9.72 -3.34 10.53
CA VAL A 18 9.18 -2.05 10.06
C VAL A 18 9.05 -1.10 11.25
N THR A 19 9.67 0.08 11.17
CA THR A 19 9.69 1.04 12.27
C THR A 19 8.43 1.91 12.34
N ASP A 20 7.87 2.30 11.19
CA ASP A 20 6.58 2.98 11.10
C ASP A 20 5.66 2.30 10.07
N PRO A 21 4.72 1.44 10.53
CA PRO A 21 3.81 0.72 9.65
C PRO A 21 2.85 1.62 8.86
N SER A 22 2.59 2.86 9.32
CA SER A 22 1.71 3.79 8.60
C SER A 22 2.29 4.28 7.28
N LYS A 23 3.60 4.13 7.09
CA LYS A 23 4.32 4.48 5.86
C LYS A 23 4.32 3.38 4.81
N VAL A 24 3.69 2.24 5.06
CA VAL A 24 3.59 1.16 4.07
C VAL A 24 2.75 1.58 2.87
N ARG A 25 3.09 1.06 1.69
CA ARG A 25 2.33 1.22 0.45
C ARG A 25 2.09 -0.13 -0.21
N HIS A 26 1.06 -0.20 -1.05
CA HIS A 26 0.94 -1.30 -2.00
C HIS A 26 1.79 -1.02 -3.24
N VAL A 27 2.44 -2.06 -3.74
CA VAL A 27 3.23 -1.99 -4.97
C VAL A 27 2.95 -3.20 -5.85
N VAL A 28 3.20 -3.01 -7.15
CA VAL A 28 3.42 -4.10 -8.10
C VAL A 28 4.90 -4.10 -8.43
N ILE A 29 5.51 -5.29 -8.41
CA ILE A 29 6.93 -5.48 -8.69
C ILE A 29 7.08 -6.27 -9.98
N LEU A 30 7.89 -5.74 -10.89
CA LEU A 30 8.28 -6.38 -12.14
C LEU A 30 9.81 -6.36 -12.25
N ALA A 31 10.42 -7.51 -12.56
CA ALA A 31 11.86 -7.65 -12.72
C ALA A 31 12.69 -7.02 -11.56
N GLY A 32 12.21 -7.20 -10.32
CA GLY A 32 12.90 -6.69 -9.13
C GLY A 32 12.83 -5.17 -8.93
N ARG A 33 11.86 -4.51 -9.57
CA ARG A 33 11.65 -3.07 -9.47
C ARG A 33 10.19 -2.73 -9.25
N ILE A 34 9.92 -1.57 -8.65
CA ILE A 34 8.56 -1.04 -8.51
C ILE A 34 8.03 -0.65 -9.89
N GLU A 35 7.01 -1.35 -10.36
CA GLU A 35 6.30 -1.03 -11.61
C GLU A 35 5.21 0.02 -11.37
N SER A 36 4.46 -0.16 -10.28
CA SER A 36 3.42 0.78 -9.84
C SER A 36 3.30 0.79 -8.32
N MET A 37 2.76 1.88 -7.79
CA MET A 37 2.67 2.11 -6.34
C MET A 37 1.40 2.90 -6.00
N SER A 38 0.77 2.55 -4.89
CA SER A 38 -0.40 3.24 -4.36
C SER A 38 -0.02 4.46 -3.49
N GLY A 39 -1.04 5.09 -2.92
CA GLY A 39 -0.88 5.91 -1.71
C GLY A 39 -0.43 5.07 -0.50
N LEU A 40 -0.28 5.74 0.65
CA LEU A 40 -0.11 5.07 1.93
C LEU A 40 -1.31 4.15 2.22
N ILE A 41 -1.06 3.06 2.93
CA ILE A 41 -2.14 2.20 3.42
C ILE A 41 -3.07 2.96 4.37
N ASP A 42 -4.33 2.54 4.41
CA ASP A 42 -5.27 3.01 5.42
C ASP A 42 -5.08 2.19 6.72
N PRO A 43 -4.69 2.81 7.85
CA PRO A 43 -4.52 2.12 9.13
C PRO A 43 -5.78 1.36 9.58
N ALA A 44 -6.97 1.88 9.31
CA ALA A 44 -8.22 1.25 9.75
C ALA A 44 -8.53 -0.07 9.05
N SER A 45 -7.86 -0.37 7.93
CA SER A 45 -7.95 -1.66 7.24
C SER A 45 -6.71 -2.53 7.43
N HIS A 46 -5.51 -1.94 7.45
CA HIS A 46 -4.26 -2.67 7.41
C HIS A 46 -3.59 -2.87 8.76
N LEU A 47 -3.86 -1.98 9.72
CA LEU A 47 -3.33 -2.04 11.09
C LEU A 47 -4.42 -2.41 12.10
N ASN A 48 -5.54 -2.97 11.61
CA ASN A 48 -6.74 -3.23 12.39
C ASN A 48 -6.87 -4.69 12.82
N LEU A 49 -6.88 -4.91 14.13
CA LEU A 49 -7.10 -6.23 14.75
C LEU A 49 -8.54 -6.74 14.55
N ASP A 50 -9.51 -5.84 14.35
CA ASP A 50 -10.92 -6.17 14.08
C ASP A 50 -11.17 -6.55 12.61
N TYR A 51 -10.14 -6.47 11.76
CA TYR A 51 -10.20 -6.82 10.34
C TYR A 51 -8.97 -7.66 9.92
N PRO A 52 -8.84 -8.88 10.46
CA PRO A 52 -7.58 -9.63 10.45
C PRO A 52 -7.15 -10.14 9.08
N ASP A 53 -8.05 -10.25 8.12
CA ASP A 53 -7.76 -10.82 6.80
C ASP A 53 -7.02 -9.85 5.88
N HIS A 54 -7.04 -8.55 6.19
CA HIS A 54 -6.38 -7.50 5.42
C HIS A 54 -5.15 -6.92 6.13
N LYS A 55 -4.78 -7.43 7.30
CA LYS A 55 -3.68 -6.87 8.08
C LYS A 55 -2.34 -7.00 7.34
N VAL A 56 -1.51 -5.96 7.45
CA VAL A 56 -0.12 -6.03 7.00
C VAL A 56 0.69 -6.88 7.99
N THR A 57 1.48 -7.81 7.46
CA THR A 57 2.32 -8.72 8.27
C THR A 57 3.77 -8.69 7.83
N THR A 58 3.99 -8.64 6.51
CA THR A 58 5.31 -8.55 5.90
C THR A 58 5.29 -7.55 4.76
N CYS A 59 6.38 -6.79 4.62
CA CYS A 59 6.58 -5.81 3.56
C CYS A 59 7.82 -6.14 2.76
N VAL A 60 7.74 -6.07 1.43
CA VAL A 60 8.94 -6.04 0.59
C VAL A 60 9.71 -4.75 0.86
N ILE A 61 11.03 -4.82 0.86
CA ILE A 61 11.88 -3.66 1.09
C ILE A 61 12.28 -3.06 -0.26
N ALA A 62 12.00 -1.78 -0.46
CA ALA A 62 12.47 -0.99 -1.60
C ALA A 62 13.57 -0.01 -1.19
N GLU A 63 14.51 0.28 -2.08
CA GLU A 63 15.53 1.32 -1.83
C GLU A 63 14.86 2.68 -1.56
N LYS A 64 13.80 2.98 -2.32
CA LYS A 64 12.99 4.20 -2.22
C LYS A 64 11.62 3.98 -2.84
N PHE A 65 10.64 4.77 -2.43
CA PHE A 65 9.31 4.82 -3.05
C PHE A 65 9.31 5.68 -4.31
N GLU A 66 9.81 5.08 -5.38
CA GLU A 66 9.87 5.68 -6.71
C GLU A 66 9.61 4.59 -7.76
N ILE A 67 8.96 4.96 -8.87
CA ILE A 67 8.77 4.03 -9.99
C ILE A 67 10.15 3.65 -10.55
N ASN A 68 10.34 2.36 -10.84
CA ASN A 68 11.60 1.70 -11.21
C ASN A 68 12.66 1.58 -10.12
N ALA A 69 12.41 2.05 -8.89
CA ALA A 69 13.31 1.78 -7.77
C ALA A 69 13.46 0.27 -7.54
N LYS A 70 14.66 -0.18 -7.14
CA LYS A 70 14.91 -1.60 -6.90
C LYS A 70 14.25 -2.02 -5.59
N VAL A 71 13.83 -3.28 -5.56
CA VAL A 71 13.53 -3.97 -4.31
C VAL A 71 14.68 -4.88 -3.91
N LYS A 72 14.83 -5.08 -2.60
CA LYS A 72 15.87 -5.90 -2.03
C LYS A 72 15.61 -7.37 -2.37
N ILE A 73 16.55 -8.00 -3.06
CA ILE A 73 16.50 -9.42 -3.45
C ILE A 73 17.75 -10.08 -2.86
N GLY A 74 17.54 -11.14 -2.08
CA GLY A 74 18.59 -12.03 -1.60
C GLY A 74 18.56 -13.35 -2.35
N ASP A 75 19.34 -14.32 -1.86
CA ASP A 75 19.55 -15.61 -2.55
C ASP A 75 18.27 -16.44 -2.71
N GLN A 76 17.28 -16.24 -1.82
CA GLN A 76 15.99 -16.93 -1.85
C GLN A 76 14.84 -16.07 -2.40
N GLY A 77 15.15 -14.95 -3.06
CA GLY A 77 14.16 -14.04 -3.64
C GLY A 77 13.98 -12.77 -2.83
N LEU A 78 12.75 -12.24 -2.78
CA LEU A 78 12.47 -10.95 -2.16
C LEU A 78 12.80 -10.97 -0.65
N VAL A 79 13.58 -10.00 -0.21
CA VAL A 79 13.80 -9.76 1.21
C VAL A 79 12.61 -8.97 1.76
N VAL A 80 12.10 -9.41 2.91
CA VAL A 80 10.92 -8.82 3.54
C VAL A 80 11.23 -8.37 4.96
N ALA A 81 10.63 -7.25 5.34
CA ALA A 81 10.56 -6.78 6.72
C ALA A 81 9.26 -7.26 7.38
N ARG A 82 9.29 -7.52 8.67
CA ARG A 82 8.12 -7.91 9.48
C ARG A 82 7.48 -6.69 10.12
N VAL A 83 6.16 -6.70 10.22
CA VAL A 83 5.40 -5.72 11.01
C VAL A 83 5.11 -6.34 12.38
N ASP A 84 5.51 -5.66 13.45
CA ASP A 84 5.23 -6.13 14.81
C ASP A 84 3.73 -6.06 15.11
N ARG A 85 3.18 -7.14 15.67
CA ARG A 85 1.80 -7.24 16.11
C ARG A 85 1.45 -6.16 17.15
N SER A 86 2.43 -5.71 17.95
CA SER A 86 2.25 -4.64 18.95
C SER A 86 1.83 -3.30 18.33
N THR A 87 2.10 -3.09 17.03
CA THR A 87 1.73 -1.88 16.29
C THR A 87 0.29 -1.87 15.79
N LEU A 88 -0.38 -3.03 15.83
CA LEU A 88 -1.76 -3.17 15.42
C LEU A 88 -2.71 -2.69 16.54
N ARG A 89 -3.84 -2.10 16.16
CA ARG A 89 -4.85 -1.58 17.10
C ARG A 89 -6.25 -2.03 16.70
N HIS A 90 -7.19 -1.88 17.60
CA HIS A 90 -8.62 -2.05 17.30
C HIS A 90 -9.16 -0.74 16.73
N TYR A 91 -9.60 -0.76 15.47
CA TYR A 91 -10.25 0.38 14.79
C TYR A 91 -11.75 0.17 14.59
N GLY A 92 -12.30 -0.95 15.08
CA GLY A 92 -13.68 -1.34 14.89
C GLY A 92 -13.90 -2.12 13.59
N HIS A 93 -15.13 -2.58 13.41
CA HIS A 93 -15.52 -3.38 12.26
C HIS A 93 -15.37 -2.58 10.96
N VAL A 94 -14.89 -3.26 9.92
CA VAL A 94 -14.80 -2.73 8.56
C VAL A 94 -15.85 -3.41 7.70
N ASP A 95 -16.86 -2.65 7.28
CA ASP A 95 -17.79 -3.09 6.24
C ASP A 95 -17.11 -2.97 4.87
N TYR A 96 -16.58 -4.09 4.40
CA TYR A 96 -15.90 -4.17 3.11
C TYR A 96 -16.82 -3.80 1.93
N THR A 97 -18.08 -4.22 2.00
CA THR A 97 -19.06 -3.99 0.93
C THR A 97 -19.33 -2.51 0.78
N GLN A 98 -19.61 -1.81 1.89
CA GLN A 98 -19.83 -0.37 1.87
C GLN A 98 -18.60 0.38 1.36
N ARG A 99 -17.39 0.02 1.82
CA ARG A 99 -16.15 0.64 1.34
C ARG A 99 -15.93 0.46 -0.16
N LEU A 100 -16.28 -0.71 -0.70
CA LEU A 100 -16.18 -0.97 -2.14
C LEU A 100 -17.16 -0.08 -2.93
N PHE A 101 -18.40 0.05 -2.45
CA PHE A 101 -19.38 0.97 -3.05
C PHE A 101 -18.90 2.41 -3.03
N ASP A 102 -18.41 2.90 -1.89
CA ASP A 102 -17.90 4.26 -1.74
C ASP A 102 -16.74 4.55 -2.69
N MET A 103 -15.81 3.59 -2.84
CA MET A 103 -14.71 3.69 -3.80
C MET A 103 -15.22 3.77 -5.24
N ILE A 104 -16.16 2.91 -5.64
CA ILE A 104 -16.73 2.91 -6.98
C ILE A 104 -17.40 4.27 -7.28
N GLU A 105 -18.17 4.81 -6.33
CA GLU A 105 -18.78 6.13 -6.49
C GLU A 105 -17.74 7.25 -6.60
N ALA A 106 -16.71 7.24 -5.75
CA ALA A 106 -15.65 8.25 -5.79
C ALA A 106 -14.91 8.24 -7.14
N VAL A 107 -14.65 7.05 -7.69
CA VAL A 107 -14.03 6.89 -9.02
C VAL A 107 -14.93 7.44 -10.12
N LYS A 108 -16.25 7.14 -10.09
CA LYS A 108 -17.21 7.69 -11.05
C LYS A 108 -17.23 9.22 -11.03
N LYS A 109 -17.36 9.82 -9.83
CA LYS A 109 -17.34 11.28 -9.63
C LYS A 109 -16.03 11.91 -10.14
N SER A 110 -14.89 11.27 -9.87
CA SER A 110 -13.58 11.74 -10.37
C SER A 110 -13.53 11.75 -11.90
N HIS A 111 -14.02 10.69 -12.54
CA HIS A 111 -14.03 10.58 -14.00
C HIS A 111 -14.95 11.62 -14.67
N GLU A 112 -16.13 11.87 -14.10
CA GLU A 112 -17.04 12.92 -14.55
C GLU A 112 -16.40 14.31 -14.43
N SER A 113 -15.76 14.61 -13.30
CA SER A 113 -15.10 15.91 -13.07
C SER A 113 -13.96 16.18 -14.07
N ARG A 114 -13.22 15.14 -14.48
CA ARG A 114 -12.15 15.25 -15.49
C ARG A 114 -12.72 15.54 -16.87
N LYS A 115 -13.80 14.85 -17.27
CA LYS A 115 -14.49 15.10 -18.54
C LYS A 115 -15.01 16.53 -18.66
N THR A 116 -15.54 17.10 -17.57
CA THR A 116 -15.99 18.50 -17.56
C THR A 116 -14.81 19.46 -17.77
N LYS A 117 -13.70 19.26 -17.03
CA LYS A 117 -12.50 20.10 -17.17
C LYS A 117 -11.83 20.02 -18.55
N GLU A 118 -11.93 18.90 -19.25
CA GLU A 118 -11.43 18.77 -20.62
C GLU A 118 -12.31 19.53 -21.63
N LYS A 119 -13.63 19.52 -21.45
CA LYS A 119 -14.55 20.32 -22.28
C LYS A 119 -14.33 21.82 -22.11
N ASP A 120 -14.08 22.27 -20.89
CA ASP A 120 -13.84 23.69 -20.59
C ASP A 120 -12.48 24.21 -21.10
N LYS A 121 -11.52 23.32 -21.42
CA LYS A 121 -10.22 23.69 -22.01
C LYS A 121 -10.22 23.80 -23.54
N ILE A 122 -11.29 23.33 -24.19
CA ILE A 122 -11.45 23.31 -25.65
C ILE A 122 -12.31 24.49 -26.14
N GLN A 123 -12.83 25.31 -25.23
CA GLN A 123 -13.44 26.63 -25.50
C GLN A 123 -12.43 27.76 -25.29
#